data_AF-A0AAE3ILE3-F1
#
_entry.id   AF-A0AAE3ILE3-F1
#
_cell.length_a   1.000
_cell.length_b   1.000
_cell.length_c   1.000
_cell.angle_alpha   90.00
_cell.angle_beta   90.00
_cell.angle_gamma   90.00
#
_symmetry.space_group_name_H-M   'P 1'
#
loop_
_entity.id
_entity.type
_entity.pdbx_description
1 polymer ?
#
loop_
_entity_poly.entity_id
_entity_poly.type
_entity_poly.pdbx_seq_one_letter_code
_entity_poly.pdbx_strand_id
1 'polypeptide(L)'
;MTDILLIVILVAVMILAVLIWLNDRKARSAYSAAITNCKKENQRLISENHSMRNQLQSALQLETKLKTLMEENNKLRKTISRKQQPQQPKAEEKTVFYMLKPIDNYFPAELKTDDASGTVYEITLEKNNANTGTFVIHTKGAQPQEIIRRSEVYLKPGCIEQNVAAKDAKKIITEQPGKVMLENDKWVIKEKAVIRYE
;
A
#
# COMPACT_ATOMS: atom_id res chain seq x y z
N MET A 1 -50.10 73.43 -15.68
CA MET A 1 -50.29 71.99 -15.34
C MET A 1 -49.34 71.10 -16.13
N THR A 2 -49.06 71.41 -17.40
CA THR A 2 -48.08 70.73 -18.27
C THR A 2 -46.65 70.71 -17.72
N ASP A 3 -46.17 71.81 -17.12
CA ASP A 3 -44.78 71.91 -16.66
C ASP A 3 -44.48 70.99 -15.47
N ILE A 4 -45.45 70.81 -14.56
CA ILE A 4 -45.33 69.91 -13.41
C ILE A 4 -45.23 68.45 -13.88
N LEU A 5 -46.03 68.07 -14.88
CA LEU A 5 -45.98 66.72 -15.46
C LEU A 5 -44.63 66.42 -16.10
N LEU A 6 -44.05 67.41 -16.81
CA LEU A 6 -42.74 67.26 -17.45
C LEU A 6 -41.62 67.07 -16.41
N ILE A 7 -41.65 67.82 -15.31
CA ILE A 7 -40.69 67.65 -14.21
C ILE A 7 -40.78 66.24 -13.60
N VAL A 8 -42.00 65.73 -13.36
CA VAL A 8 -42.20 64.38 -12.81
C VAL A 8 -41.65 63.30 -13.75
N ILE A 9 -41.86 63.44 -15.06
CA ILE A 9 -41.34 62.50 -16.05
C ILE A 9 -39.80 62.51 -16.05
N LEU A 10 -39.17 63.69 -16.02
CA LEU A 10 -37.70 63.79 -16.00
C LEU A 10 -37.10 63.14 -14.75
N VAL A 11 -37.72 63.36 -13.57
CA VAL A 11 -37.29 62.71 -12.32
C VAL A 11 -37.42 61.19 -12.42
N ALA A 12 -38.53 60.68 -12.97
CA ALA A 12 -38.72 59.24 -13.17
C ALA A 12 -37.66 58.64 -14.10
N VAL A 13 -37.33 59.31 -15.20
CA VAL A 13 -36.28 58.86 -16.14
C VAL A 13 -34.90 58.86 -15.48
N MET A 14 -34.58 59.89 -14.69
CA MET A 14 -33.32 59.94 -13.93
C MET A 14 -33.21 58.81 -12.91
N ILE A 15 -34.30 58.51 -12.18
CA ILE A 15 -34.33 57.40 -11.22
C ILE A 15 -34.12 56.06 -11.96
N LEU A 16 -34.80 55.83 -13.09
CA LEU A 16 -34.62 54.63 -13.89
C LEU A 16 -33.19 54.49 -14.42
N ALA A 17 -32.58 55.58 -14.89
CA ALA A 17 -31.19 55.57 -15.36
C ALA A 17 -30.22 55.20 -14.22
N VAL A 18 -30.44 55.73 -13.01
CA VAL A 18 -29.63 55.37 -11.83
C VAL A 18 -29.81 53.91 -11.44
N LEU A 19 -31.04 53.37 -11.46
CA LEU A 19 -31.30 51.96 -11.17
C LEU A 19 -30.63 51.03 -12.18
N ILE A 20 -30.72 51.35 -13.47
CA ILE A 20 -30.03 50.60 -14.54
C ILE A 20 -28.51 50.65 -14.32
N TRP A 21 -27.96 51.82 -14.01
CA TRP A 21 -26.52 51.98 -13.76
C TRP A 21 -26.04 51.20 -12.54
N LEU A 22 -26.80 51.21 -11.42
CA LEU A 22 -26.45 50.44 -10.23
C LEU A 22 -26.48 48.94 -10.48
N ASN A 23 -27.46 48.46 -11.26
CA ASN A 23 -27.55 47.06 -11.63
C ASN A 23 -26.37 46.63 -12.54
N ASP A 24 -26.05 47.42 -13.56
CA ASP A 24 -24.90 47.18 -14.45
C ASP A 24 -23.58 47.20 -13.66
N ARG A 25 -23.41 48.16 -12.74
CA ARG A 25 -22.23 48.22 -11.86
C ARG A 25 -22.07 46.97 -11.01
N LYS A 26 -23.18 46.46 -10.43
CA LYS A 26 -23.17 45.23 -9.63
C LYS A 26 -22.84 44.01 -10.50
N ALA A 27 -23.43 43.91 -11.69
CA ALA A 27 -23.16 42.82 -12.64
C ALA A 27 -21.70 42.81 -13.09
N ARG A 28 -21.13 43.96 -13.46
CA ARG A 28 -19.71 44.09 -13.84
C ARG A 28 -18.77 43.70 -12.70
N SER A 29 -19.07 44.12 -11.46
CA SER A 29 -18.27 43.75 -10.29
C SER A 29 -18.29 42.24 -10.03
N ALA A 30 -19.44 41.59 -10.18
CA ALA A 30 -19.56 40.14 -10.00
C ALA A 30 -18.79 39.39 -11.11
N TYR A 31 -18.91 39.84 -12.36
CA TYR A 31 -18.22 39.25 -13.50
C TYR A 31 -16.69 39.39 -13.37
N SER A 32 -16.18 40.55 -12.96
CA SER A 32 -14.74 40.74 -12.73
C SER A 32 -14.20 39.85 -11.60
N ALA A 33 -14.99 39.66 -10.53
CA ALA A 33 -14.62 38.76 -9.45
C ALA A 33 -14.56 37.30 -9.92
N ALA A 34 -15.53 36.85 -10.72
CA ALA A 34 -15.55 35.51 -11.29
C ALA A 34 -14.35 35.26 -12.21
N ILE A 35 -14.01 36.21 -13.09
CA ILE A 35 -12.80 36.12 -13.94
C ILE A 35 -11.54 36.02 -13.07
N THR A 36 -11.44 36.84 -12.02
CA THR A 36 -10.26 36.85 -11.15
C THR A 36 -10.09 35.51 -10.43
N ASN A 37 -11.19 34.92 -9.95
CA ASN A 37 -11.16 33.62 -9.30
C ASN A 37 -10.81 32.50 -10.28
N CYS A 38 -11.41 32.48 -11.46
CA CYS A 38 -11.08 31.52 -12.52
C CYS A 38 -9.59 31.59 -12.92
N LYS A 39 -9.04 32.81 -13.04
CA LYS A 39 -7.61 33.00 -13.34
C LYS A 39 -6.70 32.47 -12.22
N LYS A 40 -7.06 32.70 -10.95
CA LYS A 40 -6.33 32.17 -9.79
C LYS A 40 -6.37 30.64 -9.75
N GLU A 41 -7.52 30.05 -10.02
CA GLU A 41 -7.68 28.60 -10.05
C GLU A 41 -6.88 27.97 -11.18
N ASN A 42 -6.91 28.55 -12.39
CA ASN A 42 -6.07 28.09 -13.49
C ASN A 42 -4.56 28.18 -13.17
N GLN A 43 -4.11 29.27 -12.52
CA GLN A 43 -2.72 29.38 -12.07
C GLN A 43 -2.35 28.30 -11.05
N ARG A 44 -3.26 27.98 -10.12
CA ARG A 44 -3.07 26.88 -9.16
C ARG A 44 -2.99 25.52 -9.86
N LEU A 45 -3.85 25.25 -10.84
CA LEU A 45 -3.81 24.01 -11.61
C LEU A 45 -2.52 23.89 -12.44
N ILE A 46 -2.00 25.00 -12.96
CA ILE A 46 -0.73 25.01 -13.70
C ILE A 46 0.44 24.66 -12.75
N SER A 47 0.49 25.24 -11.55
CA SER A 47 1.55 24.94 -10.58
C SER A 47 1.49 23.51 -10.06
N GLU A 48 0.28 22.98 -9.84
CA GLU A 48 0.05 21.59 -9.44
C GLU A 48 0.49 20.61 -10.54
N ASN A 49 0.09 20.86 -11.79
CA ASN A 49 0.56 20.06 -12.94
C ASN A 49 2.10 20.08 -13.07
N HIS A 50 2.72 21.24 -12.86
CA HIS A 50 4.18 21.34 -12.90
C HIS A 50 4.84 20.51 -11.79
N SER A 51 4.32 20.59 -10.57
CA SER A 51 4.78 19.76 -9.44
C SER A 51 4.65 18.27 -9.74
N MET A 52 3.51 17.86 -10.29
CA MET A 52 3.23 16.46 -10.64
C MET A 52 4.18 15.94 -11.74
N ARG A 53 4.50 16.76 -12.73
CA ARG A 53 5.52 16.41 -13.75
C ARG A 53 6.90 16.20 -13.14
N ASN A 54 7.29 17.04 -12.20
CA ASN A 54 8.58 16.90 -11.50
C ASN A 54 8.61 15.61 -10.66
N GLN A 55 7.51 15.28 -9.97
CA GLN A 55 7.37 14.00 -9.25
C GLN A 55 7.48 12.80 -10.21
N LEU A 56 6.79 12.84 -11.35
CA LEU A 56 6.86 11.77 -12.34
C LEU A 56 8.29 11.58 -12.89
N GLN A 57 9.00 12.67 -13.15
CA GLN A 57 10.40 12.62 -13.60
C GLN A 57 11.31 12.00 -12.54
N SER A 58 11.09 12.32 -11.25
CA SER A 58 11.86 11.70 -10.17
C SER A 58 11.59 10.20 -10.02
N ALA A 59 10.35 9.77 -10.23
CA ALA A 59 9.99 8.35 -10.22
C ALA A 59 10.65 7.58 -11.36
N LEU A 60 10.68 8.15 -12.57
CA LEU A 60 11.38 7.57 -13.72
C LEU A 60 12.89 7.45 -13.47
N GLN A 61 13.51 8.46 -12.85
CA GLN A 61 14.92 8.40 -12.46
C GLN A 61 15.20 7.33 -11.40
N LEU A 62 14.25 7.06 -10.51
CA LEU A 62 14.39 5.99 -9.52
C LEU A 62 14.30 4.62 -10.19
N GLU A 63 13.36 4.45 -11.13
CA GLU A 63 13.21 3.20 -11.88
C GLU A 63 14.45 2.87 -12.70
N THR A 64 15.06 3.86 -13.36
CA THR A 64 16.33 3.66 -14.10
C THR A 64 17.47 3.27 -13.17
N LYS A 65 17.60 3.93 -12.01
CA LYS A 65 18.60 3.55 -10.99
C LYS A 65 18.40 2.13 -10.47
N LEU A 66 17.15 1.71 -10.28
CA LEU A 66 16.83 0.37 -9.80
C LEU A 66 17.22 -0.69 -10.84
N LYS A 67 16.95 -0.44 -12.12
CA LYS A 67 17.40 -1.30 -13.23
C LYS A 67 18.92 -1.41 -13.31
N THR A 68 19.64 -0.29 -13.17
CA THR A 68 21.12 -0.33 -13.18
C THR A 68 21.69 -1.11 -12.00
N LEU A 69 21.12 -0.94 -10.80
CA LEU A 69 21.54 -1.69 -9.60
C LEU A 69 21.26 -3.19 -9.73
N MET A 70 20.15 -3.58 -10.35
CA MET A 70 19.84 -4.99 -10.62
C MET A 70 20.84 -5.59 -11.62
N GLU A 71 21.20 -4.85 -12.66
CA GLU A 71 22.20 -5.32 -13.63
C GLU A 71 23.59 -5.47 -12.99
N GLU A 72 23.98 -4.51 -12.14
CA GLU A 72 25.24 -4.56 -11.40
C GLU A 72 25.28 -5.71 -10.40
N ASN A 73 24.19 -5.95 -9.65
CA ASN A 73 24.05 -7.12 -8.77
C ASN A 73 24.17 -8.44 -9.55
N ASN A 74 23.56 -8.53 -10.72
CA ASN A 74 23.65 -9.72 -11.57
C ASN A 74 25.08 -9.95 -12.07
N LYS A 75 25.82 -8.90 -12.43
CA LYS A 75 27.25 -8.98 -12.78
C LYS A 75 28.08 -9.47 -11.60
N LEU A 76 27.88 -8.89 -10.41
CA LEU A 76 28.56 -9.31 -9.18
C LEU A 76 28.27 -10.77 -8.80
N ARG A 77 27.01 -11.22 -8.89
CA ARG A 77 26.64 -12.63 -8.66
C ARG A 77 27.38 -13.59 -9.60
N LYS A 78 27.50 -13.25 -10.88
CA LYS A 78 28.27 -14.05 -11.85
C LYS A 78 29.77 -14.06 -11.53
N THR A 79 30.32 -12.98 -10.99
CA THR A 79 31.73 -12.91 -10.57
C THR A 79 32.01 -13.70 -9.28
N ILE A 80 31.09 -13.67 -8.32
CA ILE A 80 31.18 -14.43 -7.05
C ILE A 80 31.03 -15.94 -7.29
N SER A 81 30.13 -16.34 -8.20
CA SER A 81 29.93 -17.76 -8.56
C SER A 81 31.14 -18.41 -9.25
N ARG A 82 32.15 -17.62 -9.68
CA ARG A 82 33.37 -18.13 -10.33
C ARG A 82 34.59 -18.22 -9.39
N LYS A 83 34.53 -17.68 -8.16
CA LYS A 83 35.73 -17.54 -7.30
C LYS A 83 35.66 -18.12 -5.89
N GLN A 84 34.58 -18.75 -5.46
CA GLN A 84 34.52 -19.36 -4.13
C GLN A 84 33.89 -20.75 -4.17
N GLN A 85 34.76 -21.75 -4.26
CA GLN A 85 34.53 -23.05 -3.62
C GLN A 85 35.39 -23.07 -2.36
N PRO A 86 34.79 -22.84 -1.18
CA PRO A 86 35.20 -23.50 0.04
C PRO A 86 34.18 -24.60 0.34
N GLN A 87 34.68 -25.83 0.49
CA GLN A 87 33.92 -26.92 1.07
C GLN A 87 33.48 -26.52 2.48
N GLN A 88 32.18 -26.30 2.66
CA GLN A 88 31.53 -26.31 3.97
C GLN A 88 30.34 -27.27 3.91
N PRO A 89 30.09 -27.99 5.02
CA PRO A 89 29.34 -29.23 5.01
C PRO A 89 27.92 -29.01 4.51
N LYS A 90 27.50 -29.90 3.61
CA LYS A 90 26.20 -30.01 2.96
C LYS A 90 25.08 -29.89 4.00
N ALA A 91 24.61 -28.68 4.26
CA ALA A 91 23.33 -28.46 4.91
C ALA A 91 22.29 -29.01 3.94
N GLU A 92 21.72 -30.15 4.30
CA GLU A 92 20.68 -30.84 3.53
C GLU A 92 19.58 -29.82 3.18
N GLU A 93 19.34 -29.64 1.87
CA GLU A 93 18.34 -28.72 1.33
C GLU A 93 16.97 -29.06 1.92
N LYS A 94 16.56 -28.33 2.97
CA LYS A 94 15.20 -28.38 3.46
C LYS A 94 14.31 -27.78 2.38
N THR A 95 13.31 -28.52 1.92
CA THR A 95 12.31 -27.99 1.00
C THR A 95 11.40 -27.04 1.78
N VAL A 96 11.59 -25.74 1.56
CA VAL A 96 10.86 -24.66 2.22
C VAL A 96 10.03 -23.91 1.19
N PHE A 97 8.83 -23.49 1.58
CA PHE A 97 8.00 -22.59 0.80
C PHE A 97 7.20 -21.66 1.69
N TYR A 98 6.62 -20.62 1.11
CA TYR A 98 5.97 -19.55 1.85
C TYR A 98 4.49 -19.44 1.51
N MET A 99 3.72 -18.96 2.49
CA MET A 99 2.28 -18.75 2.41
C MET A 99 1.88 -17.42 3.05
N LEU A 100 0.84 -16.79 2.50
CA LEU A 100 0.33 -15.51 3.03
C LEU A 100 -0.47 -15.68 4.32
N LYS A 101 -1.51 -16.52 4.29
CA LYS A 101 -2.39 -16.76 5.43
C LYS A 101 -3.15 -18.09 5.25
N PRO A 102 -3.59 -18.71 6.35
CA PRO A 102 -4.55 -19.80 6.28
C PRO A 102 -5.96 -19.30 5.89
N ILE A 103 -6.74 -20.18 5.29
CA ILE A 103 -8.19 -20.06 5.13
C ILE A 103 -8.79 -21.07 6.09
N ASP A 104 -9.43 -20.59 7.16
CA ASP A 104 -9.90 -21.42 8.28
C ASP A 104 -8.77 -22.28 8.87
N ASN A 105 -8.75 -23.58 8.62
CA ASN A 105 -7.77 -24.51 9.18
C ASN A 105 -6.78 -25.06 8.14
N TYR A 106 -6.64 -24.45 6.97
CA TYR A 106 -5.71 -24.94 5.94
C TYR A 106 -5.04 -23.81 5.14
N PHE A 107 -3.92 -24.13 4.50
CA PHE A 107 -3.32 -23.29 3.47
C PHE A 107 -3.59 -23.87 2.08
N PRO A 108 -4.14 -23.10 1.11
CA PRO A 108 -4.38 -23.60 -0.24
C PRO A 108 -3.06 -23.88 -0.97
N ALA A 109 -2.85 -25.10 -1.49
CA ALA A 109 -1.56 -25.46 -2.10
C ALA A 109 -1.25 -24.62 -3.36
N GLU A 110 -2.26 -24.12 -4.06
CA GLU A 110 -2.11 -23.26 -5.23
C GLU A 110 -1.51 -21.88 -4.93
N LEU A 111 -1.55 -21.44 -3.67
CA LEU A 111 -1.00 -20.15 -3.24
C LEU A 111 0.45 -20.25 -2.72
N LYS A 112 1.05 -21.45 -2.81
CA LYS A 112 2.46 -21.68 -2.48
C LYS A 112 3.36 -20.80 -3.34
N THR A 113 4.36 -20.18 -2.72
CA THR A 113 5.42 -19.43 -3.41
C THR A 113 6.78 -19.74 -2.81
N ASP A 114 7.84 -19.65 -3.61
CA ASP A 114 9.23 -19.72 -3.15
C ASP A 114 9.76 -18.34 -2.72
N ASP A 115 9.01 -17.28 -2.97
CA ASP A 115 9.32 -15.91 -2.57
C ASP A 115 8.73 -15.59 -1.19
N ALA A 116 9.60 -15.14 -0.28
CA ALA A 116 9.21 -14.68 1.05
C ALA A 116 8.56 -13.28 1.03
N SER A 117 8.58 -12.55 -0.09
CA SER A 117 8.00 -11.21 -0.19
C SER A 117 6.47 -11.23 -0.05
N GLY A 118 5.93 -10.41 0.85
CA GLY A 118 4.49 -10.32 1.08
C GLY A 118 3.86 -11.53 1.78
N THR A 119 4.64 -12.54 2.20
CA THR A 119 4.13 -13.72 2.92
C THR A 119 4.37 -13.62 4.44
N VAL A 120 3.69 -14.48 5.20
CA VAL A 120 3.74 -14.49 6.68
C VAL A 120 4.21 -15.83 7.23
N TYR A 121 3.96 -16.92 6.51
CA TYR A 121 4.22 -18.28 6.96
C TYR A 121 5.32 -18.93 6.14
N GLU A 122 6.26 -19.57 6.82
CA GLU A 122 7.30 -20.40 6.24
C GLU A 122 6.99 -21.85 6.59
N ILE A 123 6.80 -22.69 5.57
CA ILE A 123 6.50 -24.12 5.73
C ILE A 123 7.73 -24.92 5.32
N THR A 124 8.21 -25.75 6.23
CA THR A 124 9.32 -26.68 6.03
C THR A 124 8.80 -28.11 5.95
N LEU A 125 9.02 -28.77 4.83
CA LEU A 125 8.63 -30.18 4.65
C LEU A 125 9.54 -31.12 5.45
N GLU A 126 8.96 -32.23 5.91
CA GLU A 126 9.72 -33.29 6.55
C GLU A 126 10.55 -34.06 5.51
N LYS A 127 11.80 -34.38 5.86
CA LYS A 127 12.76 -35.01 4.93
C LYS A 127 12.26 -36.33 4.32
N ASN A 128 11.45 -37.07 5.06
CA ASN A 128 11.01 -38.41 4.68
C ASN A 128 9.56 -38.45 4.20
N ASN A 129 8.85 -37.31 4.23
CA ASN A 129 7.45 -37.26 3.85
C ASN A 129 7.11 -35.88 3.27
N ALA A 130 6.99 -35.83 1.95
CA ALA A 130 6.63 -34.61 1.22
C ALA A 130 5.20 -34.13 1.50
N ASN A 131 4.38 -34.93 2.19
CA ASN A 131 2.99 -34.58 2.54
C ASN A 131 2.87 -34.06 3.97
N THR A 132 3.93 -34.02 4.77
CA THR A 132 3.92 -33.45 6.12
C THR A 132 4.96 -32.35 6.24
N GLY A 133 4.65 -31.35 7.06
CA GLY A 133 5.54 -30.23 7.28
C GLY A 133 5.27 -29.53 8.59
N THR A 134 6.20 -28.66 8.96
CA THR A 134 6.05 -27.73 10.07
C THR A 134 5.99 -26.31 9.54
N PHE A 135 5.27 -25.42 10.23
CA PHE A 135 5.19 -24.02 9.83
C PHE A 135 5.52 -23.09 10.99
N VAL A 136 6.14 -21.97 10.64
CA VAL A 136 6.49 -20.88 11.54
C VAL A 136 6.10 -19.54 10.92
N ILE A 137 5.97 -18.51 11.74
CA ILE A 137 5.80 -17.14 11.25
C ILE A 137 7.17 -16.56 10.90
N HIS A 138 7.29 -15.93 9.73
CA HIS A 138 8.46 -15.13 9.35
C HIS A 138 8.07 -13.66 9.15
N THR A 139 9.03 -12.78 9.39
CA THR A 139 8.85 -11.31 9.29
C THR A 139 9.58 -10.71 8.09
N LYS A 140 9.99 -11.56 7.12
CA LYS A 140 10.72 -11.12 5.92
C LYS A 140 9.79 -10.52 4.86
N GLY A 141 8.52 -10.93 4.83
CA GLY A 141 7.57 -10.59 3.77
C GLY A 141 6.60 -9.47 4.11
N ALA A 142 6.08 -9.47 5.34
CA ALA A 142 5.13 -8.49 5.82
C ALA A 142 5.61 -7.88 7.15
N GLN A 143 5.28 -6.60 7.36
CA GLN A 143 5.63 -5.87 8.57
C GLN A 143 4.89 -6.50 9.77
N PRO A 144 5.57 -6.84 10.88
CA PRO A 144 4.94 -7.46 12.05
C PRO A 144 3.73 -6.70 12.57
N GLN A 145 3.78 -5.37 12.54
CA GLN A 145 2.70 -4.48 12.98
C GLN A 145 1.41 -4.68 12.18
N GLU A 146 1.50 -4.92 10.87
CA GLU A 146 0.33 -5.17 10.03
C GLU A 146 -0.30 -6.52 10.35
N ILE A 147 0.54 -7.53 10.53
CA ILE A 147 0.12 -8.90 10.88
C ILE A 147 -0.59 -8.89 12.24
N ILE A 148 0.00 -8.24 13.26
CA ILE A 148 -0.57 -8.10 14.60
C ILE A 148 -1.92 -7.38 14.55
N ARG A 149 -2.01 -6.26 13.81
CA ARG A 149 -3.24 -5.46 13.70
C ARG A 149 -4.39 -6.24 13.04
N ARG A 150 -4.08 -7.26 12.26
CA ARG A 150 -5.03 -8.16 11.59
C ARG A 150 -4.90 -9.60 12.09
N SER A 151 -4.57 -9.80 13.36
CA SER A 151 -4.32 -11.12 13.97
C SER A 151 -5.46 -12.11 13.78
N GLU A 152 -6.72 -11.64 13.80
CA GLU A 152 -7.92 -12.46 13.54
C GLU A 152 -7.83 -13.23 12.21
N VAL A 153 -7.28 -12.59 11.17
CA VAL A 153 -7.22 -13.13 9.81
C VAL A 153 -5.90 -13.83 9.56
N TYR A 154 -4.80 -13.26 10.04
CA TYR A 154 -3.47 -13.78 9.75
C TYR A 154 -3.03 -14.86 10.73
N LEU A 155 -3.35 -14.76 12.02
CA LEU A 155 -2.73 -15.54 13.09
C LEU A 155 -3.69 -16.57 13.69
N LYS A 156 -4.85 -16.15 14.19
CA LYS A 156 -5.80 -17.03 14.92
C LYS A 156 -6.19 -18.33 14.22
N PRO A 157 -6.32 -18.40 12.88
CA PRO A 157 -6.73 -19.64 12.25
C PRO A 157 -5.63 -20.72 12.37
N GLY A 158 -4.35 -20.33 12.36
CA GLY A 158 -3.20 -21.25 12.43
C GLY A 158 -2.36 -21.20 13.71
N CYS A 159 -2.58 -20.23 14.58
CA CYS A 159 -1.72 -19.95 15.74
C CYS A 159 -2.51 -19.83 17.05
N ILE A 160 -1.82 -20.09 18.15
CA ILE A 160 -2.24 -19.84 19.53
C ILE A 160 -1.36 -18.73 20.09
N GLU A 161 -1.99 -17.64 20.50
CA GLU A 161 -1.32 -16.46 21.07
C GLU A 161 -1.11 -16.68 22.58
N GLN A 162 0.15 -16.70 23.04
CA GLN A 162 0.47 -16.88 24.47
C GLN A 162 0.26 -15.62 25.30
N ASN A 163 0.39 -14.44 24.67
CA ASN A 163 0.19 -13.15 25.30
C ASN A 163 -0.64 -12.23 24.40
N VAL A 164 -1.20 -11.18 24.99
CA VAL A 164 -1.84 -10.11 24.24
C VAL A 164 -0.77 -9.17 23.70
N ALA A 165 -0.87 -8.80 22.43
CA ALA A 165 0.07 -7.86 21.82
C ALA A 165 0.05 -6.50 22.54
N ALA A 166 1.21 -6.05 22.99
CA ALA A 166 1.39 -4.68 23.49
C ALA A 166 1.20 -3.68 22.33
N LYS A 167 0.83 -2.43 22.66
CA LYS A 167 0.61 -1.37 21.65
C LYS A 167 1.84 -1.10 20.77
N ASP A 168 3.02 -1.45 21.26
CA ASP A 168 4.32 -1.22 20.65
C ASP A 168 5.05 -2.51 20.26
N ALA A 169 4.37 -3.66 20.27
CA ALA A 169 4.96 -4.93 19.84
C ALA A 169 5.52 -4.82 18.40
N LYS A 170 6.80 -5.20 18.23
CA LYS A 170 7.52 -5.09 16.95
C LYS A 170 7.87 -6.44 16.36
N LYS A 171 7.72 -7.52 17.13
CA LYS A 171 8.13 -8.87 16.74
C LYS A 171 7.04 -9.87 17.09
N ILE A 172 6.98 -10.92 16.28
CA ILE A 172 6.18 -12.11 16.51
C ILE A 172 7.15 -13.27 16.52
N ILE A 173 7.27 -13.94 17.65
CA ILE A 173 8.16 -15.09 17.83
C ILE A 173 7.31 -16.35 17.84
N THR A 174 7.73 -17.34 17.05
CA THR A 174 7.14 -18.68 17.10
C THR A 174 7.89 -19.48 18.15
N GLU A 175 7.23 -19.73 19.29
CA GLU A 175 7.76 -20.54 20.39
C GLU A 175 7.67 -22.03 20.08
N GLN A 176 6.57 -22.44 19.44
CA GLN A 176 6.38 -23.81 18.96
C GLN A 176 5.89 -23.81 17.51
N PRO A 177 6.59 -24.47 16.58
CA PRO A 177 6.12 -24.62 15.21
C PRO A 177 4.78 -25.37 15.17
N GLY A 178 3.91 -24.97 14.26
CA GLY A 178 2.70 -25.74 13.95
C GLY A 178 3.01 -26.89 12.99
N LYS A 179 2.07 -27.81 12.83
CA LYS A 179 2.17 -28.94 11.89
C LYS A 179 1.08 -28.88 10.84
N VAL A 180 1.46 -29.20 9.60
CA VAL A 180 0.55 -29.28 8.45
C VAL A 180 0.69 -30.63 7.75
N MET A 181 -0.39 -31.06 7.11
CA MET A 181 -0.42 -32.24 6.26
C MET A 181 -1.18 -31.95 4.97
N LEU A 182 -0.62 -32.38 3.84
CA LEU A 182 -1.23 -32.23 2.52
C LEU A 182 -2.37 -33.24 2.35
N GLU A 183 -3.60 -32.73 2.22
CA GLU A 183 -4.82 -33.49 1.98
C GLU A 183 -5.62 -32.80 0.87
N ASN A 184 -5.89 -33.48 -0.25
CA ASN A 184 -6.71 -32.97 -1.36
C ASN A 184 -6.30 -31.54 -1.82
N ASP A 185 -5.01 -31.35 -2.11
CA ASP A 185 -4.41 -30.07 -2.51
C ASP A 185 -4.52 -28.93 -1.48
N LYS A 186 -4.67 -29.29 -0.20
CA LYS A 186 -4.69 -28.33 0.91
C LYS A 186 -3.69 -28.75 1.98
N TRP A 187 -2.90 -27.80 2.47
CA TRP A 187 -2.05 -27.99 3.64
C TRP A 187 -2.87 -27.77 4.90
N VAL A 188 -3.50 -28.84 5.38
CA VAL A 188 -4.38 -28.82 6.55
C VAL A 188 -3.55 -28.70 7.83
N ILE A 189 -3.87 -27.72 8.67
CA ILE A 189 -3.24 -27.49 9.96
C ILE A 189 -3.70 -28.58 10.92
N LYS A 190 -2.78 -29.46 11.32
CA LYS A 190 -3.01 -30.51 12.31
C LYS A 190 -2.70 -30.05 13.72
N GLU A 191 -1.67 -29.22 13.87
CA GLU A 191 -1.31 -28.59 15.14
C GLU A 191 -1.05 -27.10 14.90
N LYS A 192 -1.66 -26.24 15.71
CA LYS A 192 -1.45 -24.80 15.63
C LYS A 192 -0.07 -24.42 16.16
N ALA A 193 0.56 -23.42 15.54
CA ALA A 193 1.80 -22.86 16.05
C ALA A 193 1.52 -22.06 17.34
N VAL A 194 2.48 -22.01 18.26
CA VAL A 194 2.36 -21.21 19.48
C VAL A 194 3.27 -19.99 19.33
N ILE A 195 2.69 -18.80 19.53
CA ILE A 195 3.36 -17.53 19.24
C ILE A 195 3.31 -16.57 20.43
N ARG A 196 4.31 -15.71 20.50
CA ARG A 196 4.44 -14.66 21.51
C ARG A 196 4.82 -13.33 20.85
N TYR A 197 4.22 -12.25 21.32
CA TYR A 197 4.53 -10.89 20.89
C TYR A 197 5.64 -10.28 21.75
N GLU A 198 6.59 -9.61 21.12
CA GLU A 198 7.67 -8.84 21.75
C GLU A 198 7.81 -7.43 21.16
#